data_AF-A0A2E4HKN5-F1
#
_entry.id   AF-A0A2E4HKN5-F1
#
_cell.length_a   1.000
_cell.length_b   1.000
_cell.length_c   1.000
_cell.angle_alpha   90.00
_cell.angle_beta   90.00
_cell.angle_gamma   90.00
#
_symmetry.space_group_name_H-M   'P 1'
#
loop_
_entity.id
_entity.type
_entity.pdbx_description
1 polymer ?
#
loop_
_entity_poly.entity_id
_entity_poly.type
_entity_poly.pdbx_seq_one_letter_code
_entity_poly.pdbx_strand_id
1 'polypeptide(L)'
;MAYFNHAFKKSFVIGDSTDSGDIHVITDGTPTQGLVTDAAGPQFAFVDEQYQSLDAVGLTTAAGTGLIYAVQSSFHDSDTIGNNPGHGGYTESTKSKGINAKYVTKMWKSCCIKLTPAVLSLSADCDCFPCGKDQLLRIDVKGSPALRFLNHNAYHIADLGGVCCVDGQDYIDPIYAMLLWAEQLNNSAILSPFIQIEVSGAIGGVPVPAPTLDTYTPSTDPCDAAGTGVGEVTASMVITGAYVETKFGNCSFDTRDHYNKAPVSIGASVMDEDGDPCLETCVDIEASNAPKGSTMANGCQAQTLGETVLRDVLLTEAYMQNPYNQGNADSARIREIEGSDDVLANIDRNARYKQYYILHNVPRFNNPTGVFDNDQYLITISMLCTDDDGQAEFDALFDVLAKVAGVTIEEDQC
;
A
#
# COMPACT_ATOMS: atom_id res chain seq x y z
N MET A 1 -11.51 -12.39 17.59
CA MET A 1 -12.80 -12.48 18.30
C MET A 1 -13.10 -11.11 18.87
N ALA A 2 -14.05 -10.39 18.29
CA ALA A 2 -14.40 -9.03 18.70
C ALA A 2 -15.15 -9.08 20.04
N TYR A 3 -14.63 -8.39 21.05
CA TYR A 3 -15.17 -8.33 22.42
C TYR A 3 -16.36 -7.37 22.57
N PHE A 4 -16.90 -6.86 21.45
CA PHE A 4 -18.02 -5.93 21.42
C PHE A 4 -19.05 -6.40 20.39
N ASN A 5 -20.18 -6.86 20.87
CA ASN A 5 -21.36 -7.28 20.10
C ASN A 5 -22.07 -6.11 19.37
N HIS A 6 -21.61 -4.87 19.57
CA HIS A 6 -22.18 -3.64 19.02
C HIS A 6 -21.11 -2.62 18.56
N ALA A 7 -20.07 -3.10 17.85
CA ALA A 7 -19.10 -2.23 17.20
C ALA A 7 -19.48 -1.98 15.74
N PHE A 8 -19.67 -0.71 15.37
CA PHE A 8 -20.09 -0.28 14.04
C PHE A 8 -18.99 0.52 13.37
N LYS A 9 -18.79 0.31 12.07
CA LYS A 9 -17.87 1.11 11.25
C LYS A 9 -18.67 1.85 10.18
N LYS A 10 -18.43 3.15 10.04
CA LYS A 10 -18.96 3.96 8.94
C LYS A 10 -17.80 4.63 8.21
N SER A 11 -17.72 4.42 6.91
CA SER A 11 -16.68 5.00 6.05
C SER A 11 -17.24 6.15 5.23
N PHE A 12 -16.46 7.21 5.11
CA PHE A 12 -16.69 8.35 4.22
C PHE A 12 -15.49 8.51 3.30
N VAL A 13 -15.73 9.07 2.12
CA VAL A 13 -14.71 9.48 1.16
C VAL A 13 -14.88 10.97 0.90
N ILE A 14 -13.77 11.68 0.77
CA ILE A 14 -13.75 13.07 0.32
C ILE A 14 -13.10 13.06 -1.06
N GLY A 15 -13.72 13.79 -2.00
CA GLY A 15 -13.17 14.02 -3.33
C GLY A 15 -11.82 14.73 -3.28
N ASP A 16 -11.10 14.67 -4.40
CA ASP A 16 -9.86 15.42 -4.58
C ASP A 16 -10.19 16.91 -4.66
N SER A 17 -9.51 17.74 -3.88
CA SER A 17 -9.55 19.18 -4.15
C SER A 17 -8.94 19.40 -5.55
N THR A 18 -9.75 19.86 -6.51
CA THR A 18 -9.23 20.04 -7.87
C THR A 18 -8.15 21.14 -7.89
N ASP A 19 -7.21 21.04 -8.85
CA ASP A 19 -6.27 22.12 -9.20
C ASP A 19 -6.97 23.48 -9.51
N SER A 20 -8.31 23.50 -9.60
CA SER A 20 -9.17 24.67 -9.82
C SER A 20 -9.44 25.49 -8.56
N GLY A 21 -9.08 25.01 -7.36
CA GLY A 21 -9.17 25.74 -6.09
C GLY A 21 -10.44 25.51 -5.25
N ASP A 22 -11.30 24.55 -5.63
CA ASP A 22 -12.46 24.17 -4.82
C ASP A 22 -12.07 23.02 -3.87
N ILE A 23 -12.19 23.26 -2.56
CA ILE A 23 -11.90 22.28 -1.51
C ILE A 23 -13.17 21.50 -1.19
N HIS A 24 -13.09 20.17 -1.20
CA HIS A 24 -14.24 19.28 -0.95
C HIS A 24 -14.56 19.11 0.54
N VAL A 25 -13.84 19.80 1.43
CA VAL A 25 -14.17 19.97 2.84
C VAL A 25 -14.93 21.29 3.01
N ILE A 26 -16.24 21.23 3.21
CA ILE A 26 -17.10 22.40 3.19
C ILE A 26 -17.27 22.98 4.60
N THR A 27 -17.03 24.28 4.77
CA THR A 27 -17.01 24.98 6.07
C THR A 27 -17.86 26.27 6.10
N ASP A 28 -18.62 26.56 5.04
CA ASP A 28 -19.25 27.86 4.78
C ASP A 28 -20.74 28.00 5.18
N GLY A 29 -21.27 27.12 6.03
CA GLY A 29 -22.69 27.12 6.43
C GLY A 29 -23.64 26.51 5.40
N THR A 30 -23.12 25.84 4.37
CA THR A 30 -23.88 25.08 3.38
C THR A 30 -24.75 24.00 4.05
N PRO A 31 -26.06 23.94 3.75
CA PRO A 31 -26.93 22.91 4.28
C PRO A 31 -26.59 21.54 3.69
N THR A 32 -26.85 20.44 4.42
CA THR A 32 -26.57 19.06 3.97
C THR A 32 -27.22 18.64 2.64
N GLN A 33 -28.24 19.36 2.17
CA GLN A 33 -28.89 19.15 0.86
C GLN A 33 -28.15 19.87 -0.29
N GLY A 34 -27.28 20.82 0.03
CA GLY A 34 -26.46 21.57 -0.93
C GLY A 34 -25.07 20.97 -1.15
N LEU A 35 -24.70 19.92 -0.43
CA LEU A 35 -23.47 19.17 -0.68
C LEU A 35 -23.63 18.37 -1.98
N VAL A 36 -22.64 18.49 -2.87
CA VAL A 36 -22.66 17.85 -4.18
C VAL A 36 -21.51 16.87 -4.35
N THR A 37 -21.69 15.91 -5.24
CA THR A 37 -20.62 15.07 -5.77
C THR A 37 -20.33 15.55 -7.18
N ASP A 38 -19.07 15.86 -7.47
CA ASP A 38 -18.63 16.29 -8.79
C ASP A 38 -17.61 15.30 -9.37
N ALA A 39 -16.95 15.67 -10.48
CA ALA A 39 -15.97 14.81 -11.14
C ALA A 39 -14.73 14.52 -10.29
N ALA A 40 -14.44 15.34 -9.28
CA ALA A 40 -13.33 15.16 -8.36
C ALA A 40 -13.73 14.35 -7.12
N GLY A 41 -15.03 14.27 -6.87
CA GLY A 41 -15.65 13.31 -5.98
C GLY A 41 -16.63 13.96 -5.00
N PRO A 42 -16.95 13.27 -3.91
CA PRO A 42 -17.97 13.72 -2.96
C PRO A 42 -17.46 14.81 -2.02
N GLN A 43 -18.29 15.82 -1.77
CA GLN A 43 -18.05 16.82 -0.72
C GLN A 43 -18.35 16.27 0.68
N PHE A 44 -17.64 16.78 1.68
CA PHE A 44 -17.76 16.40 3.08
C PHE A 44 -17.87 17.64 3.98
N ALA A 45 -18.65 17.54 5.06
CA ALA A 45 -18.72 18.55 6.09
C ALA A 45 -18.99 17.94 7.47
N PHE A 46 -18.48 18.59 8.51
CA PHE A 46 -19.08 18.47 9.84
C PHE A 46 -20.26 19.44 9.95
N VAL A 47 -21.39 18.96 10.47
CA VAL A 47 -22.60 19.76 10.64
C VAL A 47 -23.13 19.70 12.06
N ASP A 48 -23.90 20.72 12.45
CA ASP A 48 -24.63 20.79 13.72
C ASP A 48 -26.06 20.20 13.60
N GLU A 49 -26.88 20.42 14.63
CA GLU A 49 -28.29 20.01 14.66
C GLU A 49 -29.16 20.78 13.64
N GLN A 50 -28.68 21.92 13.14
CA GLN A 50 -29.29 22.69 12.06
C GLN A 50 -28.92 22.14 10.68
N TYR A 51 -28.07 21.10 10.62
CA TYR A 51 -27.61 20.45 9.39
C TYR A 51 -26.92 21.42 8.42
N GLN A 52 -26.13 22.35 8.95
CA GLN A 52 -25.28 23.28 8.19
C GLN A 52 -23.81 22.98 8.42
N SER A 53 -22.97 23.14 7.39
CA SER A 53 -21.53 22.96 7.49
C SER A 53 -20.90 23.94 8.48
N LEU A 54 -19.90 23.46 9.21
CA LEU A 54 -19.24 24.19 10.29
C LEU A 54 -17.80 24.48 9.92
N ASP A 55 -17.40 25.74 10.09
CA ASP A 55 -16.00 26.12 10.18
C ASP A 55 -15.39 25.70 11.53
N ALA A 56 -14.08 25.95 11.71
CA ALA A 56 -13.37 25.63 12.96
C ALA A 56 -14.01 26.26 14.21
N VAL A 57 -14.55 27.48 14.09
CA VAL A 57 -15.17 28.20 15.21
C VAL A 57 -16.55 27.62 15.54
N GLY A 58 -17.36 27.37 14.52
CA GLY A 58 -18.65 26.71 14.60
C GLY A 58 -18.52 25.31 15.18
N LEU A 59 -17.55 24.53 14.70
CA LEU A 59 -17.25 23.19 15.21
C LEU A 59 -16.87 23.21 16.69
N THR A 60 -16.04 24.17 17.12
CA THR A 60 -15.69 24.34 18.54
C THR A 60 -16.95 24.54 19.39
N THR A 61 -17.87 25.38 18.93
CA THR A 61 -19.09 25.76 19.65
C THR A 61 -20.11 24.61 19.68
N ALA A 62 -20.38 24.01 18.53
CA ALA A 62 -21.33 22.92 18.35
C ALA A 62 -20.87 21.66 19.10
N ALA A 63 -19.62 21.23 18.93
CA ALA A 63 -19.08 20.04 19.58
C ALA A 63 -18.96 20.20 21.11
N GLY A 64 -18.79 21.44 21.60
CA GLY A 64 -18.70 21.73 23.03
C GLY A 64 -20.04 21.67 23.77
N THR A 65 -21.14 21.87 23.06
CA THR A 65 -22.48 22.06 23.66
C THR A 65 -23.51 21.02 23.22
N GLY A 66 -23.34 20.40 22.06
CA GLY A 66 -24.34 19.52 21.45
C GLY A 66 -23.74 18.36 20.66
N LEU A 67 -24.53 17.85 19.72
CA LEU A 67 -24.14 16.80 18.79
C LEU A 67 -23.67 17.40 17.47
N ILE A 68 -22.63 16.82 16.89
CA ILE A 68 -22.20 17.09 15.52
C ILE A 68 -22.37 15.83 14.66
N TYR A 69 -22.42 15.98 13.35
CA TYR A 69 -22.55 14.87 12.41
C TYR A 69 -21.49 15.01 11.33
N ALA A 70 -20.84 13.91 10.96
CA ALA A 70 -20.03 13.82 9.76
C ALA A 70 -20.96 13.51 8.58
N VAL A 71 -20.90 14.33 7.53
CA VAL A 71 -21.81 14.23 6.40
C VAL A 71 -21.02 14.28 5.10
N GLN A 72 -21.37 13.41 4.18
CA GLN A 72 -20.85 13.38 2.83
C GLN A 72 -22.01 13.48 1.83
N SER A 73 -21.80 14.11 0.67
CA SER A 73 -22.76 14.06 -0.44
C SER A 73 -23.06 12.62 -0.88
N SER A 74 -24.18 12.42 -1.57
CA SER A 74 -24.51 11.10 -2.15
C SER A 74 -23.57 10.78 -3.30
N PHE A 75 -23.20 9.51 -3.47
CA PHE A 75 -22.55 9.05 -4.69
C PHE A 75 -23.49 9.03 -5.89
N HIS A 76 -24.81 9.05 -5.67
CA HIS A 76 -25.81 8.96 -6.73
C HIS A 76 -26.30 10.33 -7.17
N ASP A 77 -26.28 10.55 -8.49
CA ASP A 77 -26.75 11.79 -9.13
C ASP A 77 -28.24 11.75 -9.50
N SER A 78 -28.89 10.58 -9.40
CA SER A 78 -30.29 10.38 -9.78
C SER A 78 -31.10 9.75 -8.66
N ASP A 79 -32.27 10.32 -8.45
CA ASP A 79 -33.24 9.85 -7.46
C ASP A 79 -34.33 8.92 -8.05
N THR A 80 -34.07 8.32 -9.21
CA THR A 80 -35.14 7.61 -9.95
C THR A 80 -34.88 6.13 -10.14
N ILE A 81 -35.34 5.33 -9.17
CA ILE A 81 -35.84 3.98 -9.44
C ILE A 81 -37.37 4.02 -9.35
N GLY A 82 -38.05 4.00 -10.49
CA GLY A 82 -39.50 3.76 -10.54
C GLY A 82 -40.42 4.97 -10.38
N ASN A 83 -39.94 6.21 -10.53
CA ASN A 83 -40.77 7.42 -10.65
C ASN A 83 -41.76 7.63 -9.46
N ASN A 84 -41.32 7.37 -8.23
CA ASN A 84 -42.13 7.56 -7.02
C ASN A 84 -41.49 8.60 -6.07
N PRO A 85 -41.89 9.88 -6.13
CA PRO A 85 -41.30 10.99 -5.37
C PRO A 85 -41.62 10.98 -3.86
N GLY A 86 -42.19 9.89 -3.33
CA GLY A 86 -42.63 9.78 -1.93
C GLY A 86 -41.72 8.95 -1.02
N HIS A 87 -40.67 8.32 -1.55
CA HIS A 87 -39.67 7.59 -0.77
C HIS A 87 -38.38 8.40 -0.83
N GLY A 88 -37.83 8.75 0.33
CA GLY A 88 -36.62 9.59 0.46
C GLY A 88 -35.50 9.10 -0.46
N GLY A 89 -34.83 10.06 -1.08
CA GLY A 89 -34.18 9.84 -2.35
C GLY A 89 -32.74 9.31 -2.28
N TYR A 90 -32.30 8.60 -3.31
CA TYR A 90 -30.92 8.11 -3.41
C TYR A 90 -29.88 9.24 -3.50
N THR A 91 -30.30 10.46 -3.81
CA THR A 91 -29.44 11.67 -3.82
C THR A 91 -29.24 12.28 -2.43
N GLU A 92 -29.84 11.73 -1.37
CA GLU A 92 -29.67 12.25 -0.01
C GLU A 92 -28.24 12.06 0.50
N SER A 93 -27.74 13.07 1.22
CA SER A 93 -26.41 13.01 1.83
C SER A 93 -26.29 11.89 2.86
N THR A 94 -25.14 11.23 2.89
CA THR A 94 -24.85 10.17 3.84
C THR A 94 -24.37 10.78 5.16
N LYS A 95 -25.04 10.44 6.27
CA LYS A 95 -24.80 11.08 7.58
C LYS A 95 -24.33 10.08 8.62
N SER A 96 -23.40 10.48 9.50
CA SER A 96 -22.98 9.66 10.64
C SER A 96 -24.08 9.59 11.70
N LYS A 97 -23.88 8.70 12.68
CA LYS A 97 -24.57 8.87 13.96
C LYS A 97 -24.04 10.12 14.66
N GLY A 98 -24.88 10.78 15.44
CA GLY A 98 -24.50 11.99 16.16
C GLY A 98 -23.30 11.76 17.08
N ILE A 99 -22.27 12.56 16.88
CA ILE A 99 -21.01 12.54 17.61
C ILE A 99 -21.13 13.53 18.75
N ASN A 100 -20.97 13.05 19.98
CA ASN A 100 -20.77 13.91 21.14
C ASN A 100 -19.28 13.89 21.48
N ALA A 101 -18.63 15.05 21.47
CA ALA A 101 -17.20 15.16 21.75
C ALA A 101 -16.80 14.55 23.10
N LYS A 102 -17.68 14.60 24.11
CA LYS A 102 -17.43 14.03 25.45
C LYS A 102 -17.33 12.50 25.46
N TYR A 103 -17.88 11.84 24.45
CA TYR A 103 -17.86 10.38 24.32
C TYR A 103 -16.92 9.90 23.20
N VAL A 104 -16.10 10.80 22.65
CA VAL A 104 -14.98 10.42 21.80
C VAL A 104 -13.90 9.81 22.70
N THR A 105 -13.53 8.58 22.38
CA THR A 105 -12.55 7.80 23.16
C THR A 105 -11.16 7.86 22.56
N LYS A 106 -11.06 7.92 21.23
CA LYS A 106 -9.79 7.90 20.52
C LYS A 106 -9.94 8.54 19.14
N MET A 107 -8.92 9.29 18.73
CA MET A 107 -8.76 9.83 17.39
C MET A 107 -7.36 9.54 16.89
N TRP A 108 -7.24 9.09 15.64
CA TRP A 108 -5.95 8.84 15.01
C TRP A 108 -6.03 9.02 13.51
N LYS A 109 -4.87 9.17 12.87
CA LYS A 109 -4.76 9.27 11.41
C LYS A 109 -3.65 8.35 10.88
N SER A 110 -3.84 7.82 9.67
CA SER A 110 -2.85 6.99 8.99
C SER A 110 -1.83 7.84 8.23
N CYS A 111 -0.65 7.28 7.97
CA CYS A 111 0.35 7.92 7.12
C CYS A 111 0.13 7.56 5.64
N CYS A 112 0.60 8.45 4.75
CA CYS A 112 0.68 8.19 3.31
C CYS A 112 2.00 7.49 2.96
N ILE A 113 2.13 6.20 3.33
CA ILE A 113 3.37 5.44 3.08
C ILE A 113 3.44 5.02 1.61
N LYS A 114 4.58 5.34 0.97
CA LYS A 114 4.85 4.91 -0.41
C LYS A 114 5.29 3.45 -0.43
N LEU A 115 4.84 2.74 -1.46
CA LEU A 115 5.29 1.40 -1.76
C LEU A 115 6.76 1.46 -2.21
N THR A 116 7.65 0.73 -1.54
CA THR A 116 9.05 0.59 -1.94
C THR A 116 9.37 -0.88 -2.21
N PRO A 117 10.09 -1.20 -3.30
CA PRO A 117 10.42 -2.57 -3.61
C PRO A 117 11.56 -3.03 -2.69
N ALA A 118 11.65 -4.34 -2.47
CA ALA A 118 12.88 -4.91 -1.92
C ALA A 118 13.98 -4.80 -3.00
N VAL A 119 15.09 -4.17 -2.67
CA VAL A 119 16.27 -4.05 -3.54
C VAL A 119 17.45 -4.71 -2.86
N LEU A 120 18.14 -5.56 -3.61
CA LEU A 120 19.35 -6.23 -3.18
C LEU A 120 20.46 -5.90 -4.16
N SER A 121 21.55 -5.33 -3.67
CA SER A 121 22.72 -5.00 -4.46
C SER A 121 23.86 -5.92 -4.07
N LEU A 122 24.43 -6.61 -5.05
CA LEU A 122 25.63 -7.42 -4.90
C LEU A 122 26.77 -6.70 -5.60
N SER A 123 27.95 -6.62 -4.98
CA SER A 123 29.17 -6.12 -5.61
C SER A 123 30.32 -7.09 -5.41
N ALA A 124 31.15 -7.21 -6.43
CA ALA A 124 32.34 -8.05 -6.41
C ALA A 124 33.52 -7.34 -7.08
N ASP A 125 34.68 -7.45 -6.46
CA ASP A 125 35.95 -6.97 -6.99
C ASP A 125 36.63 -8.06 -7.85
N CYS A 126 37.78 -7.71 -8.43
CA CYS A 126 38.44 -8.52 -9.45
C CYS A 126 38.90 -9.90 -8.96
N ASP A 127 39.19 -10.04 -7.66
CA ASP A 127 39.77 -11.24 -7.04
C ASP A 127 38.71 -12.17 -6.45
N CYS A 128 37.44 -11.84 -6.66
CA CYS A 128 36.35 -12.49 -5.96
C CYS A 128 36.05 -13.91 -6.46
N PHE A 129 36.32 -14.21 -7.72
CA PHE A 129 36.00 -15.49 -8.33
C PHE A 129 37.28 -16.26 -8.68
N PRO A 130 37.90 -16.97 -7.73
CA PRO A 130 39.13 -17.71 -7.98
C PRO A 130 38.88 -18.90 -8.91
N CYS A 131 39.79 -19.10 -9.85
CA CYS A 131 39.73 -20.23 -10.79
C CYS A 131 39.80 -21.58 -10.06
N GLY A 132 38.97 -22.53 -10.51
CA GLY A 132 38.91 -23.87 -9.93
C GLY A 132 38.09 -23.97 -8.64
N LYS A 133 37.35 -22.91 -8.28
CA LYS A 133 36.27 -22.96 -7.28
C LYS A 133 34.97 -22.48 -7.91
N ASP A 134 33.88 -23.17 -7.63
CA ASP A 134 32.53 -22.72 -7.96
C ASP A 134 31.92 -21.94 -6.78
N GLN A 135 31.15 -20.91 -7.10
CA GLN A 135 30.42 -20.12 -6.13
C GLN A 135 28.95 -20.12 -6.50
N LEU A 136 28.11 -20.44 -5.51
CA LEU A 136 26.69 -20.60 -5.66
C LEU A 136 25.97 -19.38 -5.09
N LEU A 137 25.15 -18.71 -5.90
CA LEU A 137 24.26 -17.65 -5.43
C LEU A 137 22.86 -18.23 -5.18
N ARG A 138 22.45 -18.30 -3.92
CA ARG A 138 21.08 -18.64 -3.55
C ARG A 138 20.26 -17.36 -3.37
N ILE A 139 19.12 -17.30 -4.05
CA ILE A 139 18.10 -16.27 -3.87
C ILE A 139 16.85 -16.88 -3.26
N ASP A 140 16.40 -16.35 -2.14
CA ASP A 140 15.12 -16.67 -1.50
C ASP A 140 14.10 -15.57 -1.78
N VAL A 141 12.89 -15.92 -2.21
CA VAL A 141 11.76 -14.99 -2.34
C VAL A 141 10.66 -15.39 -1.37
N LYS A 142 10.32 -14.45 -0.49
CA LYS A 142 9.36 -14.62 0.60
C LYS A 142 8.28 -13.55 0.54
N GLY A 143 7.22 -13.75 1.33
CA GLY A 143 6.12 -12.81 1.49
C GLY A 143 4.79 -13.33 0.96
N SER A 144 3.71 -12.59 1.23
CA SER A 144 2.37 -12.97 0.80
C SER A 144 2.21 -13.13 -0.71
N PRO A 145 2.91 -12.39 -1.60
CA PRO A 145 2.80 -12.61 -3.04
C PRO A 145 3.30 -14.00 -3.47
N ALA A 146 4.47 -14.42 -2.97
CA ALA A 146 5.04 -15.73 -3.26
C ALA A 146 4.15 -16.87 -2.73
N LEU A 147 3.64 -16.73 -1.50
CA LEU A 147 2.73 -17.71 -0.90
C LEU A 147 1.40 -17.83 -1.67
N ARG A 148 0.90 -16.74 -2.27
CA ARG A 148 -0.35 -16.81 -3.06
C ARG A 148 -0.16 -17.47 -4.41
N PHE A 149 0.99 -17.27 -5.05
CA PHE A 149 1.27 -17.86 -6.36
C PHE A 149 1.72 -19.32 -6.26
N LEU A 150 2.57 -19.65 -5.28
CA LEU A 150 3.23 -20.95 -5.17
C LEU A 150 2.75 -21.80 -3.99
N ASN A 151 1.97 -21.26 -3.05
CA ASN A 151 1.62 -21.88 -1.76
C ASN A 151 2.82 -22.20 -0.83
N HIS A 152 4.02 -21.76 -1.19
CA HIS A 152 5.25 -21.89 -0.40
C HIS A 152 6.22 -20.74 -0.72
N ASN A 153 7.26 -20.57 0.10
CA ASN A 153 8.35 -19.65 -0.21
C ASN A 153 9.20 -20.23 -1.35
N ALA A 154 9.63 -19.39 -2.29
CA ALA A 154 10.45 -19.81 -3.41
C ALA A 154 11.93 -19.62 -3.10
N TYR A 155 12.77 -20.47 -3.69
CA TYR A 155 14.20 -20.24 -3.76
C TYR A 155 14.75 -20.78 -5.07
N HIS A 156 15.89 -20.24 -5.52
CA HIS A 156 16.68 -20.79 -6.61
C HIS A 156 18.15 -20.62 -6.28
N ILE A 157 18.97 -21.55 -6.74
CA ILE A 157 20.43 -21.51 -6.61
C ILE A 157 20.98 -21.36 -8.02
N ALA A 158 21.75 -20.32 -8.26
CA ALA A 158 22.49 -20.12 -9.49
C ALA A 158 23.96 -20.48 -9.27
N ASP A 159 24.57 -21.13 -10.27
CA ASP A 159 25.98 -21.50 -10.26
C ASP A 159 26.74 -20.77 -11.40
N LEU A 160 28.06 -20.95 -11.48
CA LEU A 160 28.86 -20.39 -12.56
C LEU A 160 28.89 -21.28 -13.81
N GLY A 161 28.02 -22.28 -13.92
CA GLY A 161 27.86 -23.14 -15.09
C GLY A 161 29.11 -23.97 -15.44
N GLY A 162 30.02 -24.18 -14.48
CA GLY A 162 31.28 -24.91 -14.70
C GLY A 162 32.27 -24.21 -15.62
N VAL A 163 32.23 -22.87 -15.71
CA VAL A 163 33.20 -22.10 -16.50
C VAL A 163 34.62 -22.39 -16.03
N CYS A 164 35.43 -22.90 -16.96
CA CYS A 164 36.85 -23.15 -16.72
C CYS A 164 37.66 -21.93 -17.17
N CYS A 165 38.64 -21.54 -16.35
CA CYS A 165 39.61 -20.53 -16.72
C CYS A 165 40.54 -21.04 -17.83
N VAL A 166 41.06 -20.11 -18.62
CA VAL A 166 42.13 -20.43 -19.59
C VAL A 166 43.46 -20.64 -18.87
N ASP A 167 44.39 -21.35 -19.51
CA ASP A 167 45.72 -21.61 -18.93
C ASP A 167 46.43 -20.29 -18.55
N GLY A 168 46.72 -20.12 -17.27
CA GLY A 168 47.41 -18.94 -16.73
C GLY A 168 46.49 -17.82 -16.20
N GLN A 169 45.17 -18.04 -16.15
CA GLN A 169 44.22 -17.13 -15.50
C GLN A 169 43.99 -17.56 -14.05
N ASP A 170 44.11 -16.60 -13.12
CA ASP A 170 43.94 -16.83 -11.66
C ASP A 170 42.50 -16.57 -11.18
N TYR A 171 41.78 -15.65 -11.82
CA TYR A 171 40.42 -15.24 -11.45
C TYR A 171 39.50 -15.14 -12.67
N ILE A 172 38.24 -15.53 -12.49
CA ILE A 172 37.16 -15.33 -13.47
C ILE A 172 36.75 -13.86 -13.45
N ASP A 173 36.45 -13.31 -14.63
CA ASP A 173 35.90 -11.96 -14.76
C ASP A 173 34.59 -11.82 -13.94
N PRO A 174 34.53 -10.88 -12.96
CA PRO A 174 33.38 -10.76 -12.07
C PRO A 174 32.10 -10.30 -12.79
N ILE A 175 32.20 -9.54 -13.89
CA ILE A 175 31.03 -9.15 -14.70
C ILE A 175 30.46 -10.39 -15.38
N TYR A 176 31.33 -11.25 -15.92
CA TYR A 176 30.88 -12.50 -16.55
C TYR A 176 30.25 -13.46 -15.55
N ALA A 177 30.83 -13.61 -14.36
CA ALA A 177 30.27 -14.42 -13.28
C ALA A 177 28.85 -13.96 -12.88
N MET A 178 28.65 -12.65 -12.68
CA MET A 178 27.33 -12.10 -12.37
C MET A 178 26.33 -12.24 -13.53
N LEU A 179 26.77 -12.17 -14.79
CA LEU A 179 25.89 -12.39 -15.94
C LEU A 179 25.36 -13.83 -16.01
N LEU A 180 26.20 -14.82 -15.69
CA LEU A 180 25.78 -16.23 -15.63
C LEU A 180 24.75 -16.45 -14.53
N TRP A 181 24.98 -15.91 -13.33
CA TRP A 181 23.98 -15.95 -12.26
C TRP A 181 22.67 -15.27 -12.66
N ALA A 182 22.74 -14.09 -13.29
CA ALA A 182 21.56 -13.36 -13.73
C ALA A 182 20.76 -14.14 -14.79
N GLU A 183 21.42 -14.81 -15.74
CA GLU A 183 20.75 -15.65 -16.73
C GLU A 183 19.99 -16.81 -16.10
N GLN A 184 20.62 -17.54 -15.16
CA GLN A 184 19.97 -18.66 -14.48
C GLN A 184 18.76 -18.22 -13.65
N LEU A 185 18.87 -17.09 -12.95
CA LEU A 185 17.78 -16.53 -12.18
C LEU A 185 16.62 -16.03 -13.07
N ASN A 186 16.93 -15.40 -14.21
CA ASN A 186 15.92 -14.94 -15.17
C ASN A 186 15.21 -16.10 -15.88
N ASN A 187 15.91 -17.20 -16.14
CA ASN A 187 15.36 -18.41 -16.75
C ASN A 187 14.56 -19.29 -15.76
N SER A 188 14.62 -19.00 -14.46
CA SER A 188 13.83 -19.72 -13.46
C SER A 188 12.34 -19.37 -13.58
N ALA A 189 11.52 -20.34 -13.98
CA ALA A 189 10.06 -20.18 -14.03
C ALA A 189 9.44 -19.85 -12.66
N ILE A 190 10.16 -20.12 -11.56
CA ILE A 190 9.70 -19.89 -10.19
C ILE A 190 10.01 -18.46 -9.74
N LEU A 191 11.22 -17.94 -10.02
CA LEU A 191 11.66 -16.63 -9.54
C LEU A 191 11.41 -15.48 -10.52
N SER A 192 11.50 -15.74 -11.82
CA SER A 192 11.29 -14.75 -12.90
C SER A 192 10.04 -13.84 -12.73
N PRO A 193 8.86 -14.33 -12.27
CA PRO A 193 7.72 -13.43 -12.07
C PRO A 193 7.86 -12.46 -10.87
N PHE A 194 8.84 -12.66 -9.99
CA PHE A 194 9.00 -11.89 -8.75
C PHE A 194 10.23 -10.99 -8.70
N ILE A 195 11.18 -11.16 -9.62
CA ILE A 195 12.45 -10.43 -9.59
C ILE A 195 12.76 -9.81 -10.95
N GLN A 196 13.40 -8.66 -10.91
CA GLN A 196 14.04 -8.03 -12.06
C GLN A 196 15.50 -7.83 -11.72
N ILE A 197 16.40 -8.27 -12.60
CA ILE A 197 17.85 -8.23 -12.37
C ILE A 197 18.49 -7.29 -13.38
N GLU A 198 19.36 -6.42 -12.91
CA GLU A 198 20.23 -5.58 -13.72
C GLU A 198 21.69 -5.83 -13.30
N VAL A 199 22.56 -6.07 -14.28
CA VAL A 199 24.01 -6.21 -14.06
C VAL A 199 24.70 -5.00 -14.65
N SER A 200 25.73 -4.52 -13.97
CA SER A 200 26.61 -3.44 -14.40
C SER A 200 28.02 -3.71 -13.90
N GLY A 201 29.00 -2.96 -14.39
CA GLY A 201 30.37 -3.07 -13.89
C GLY A 201 31.24 -1.90 -14.34
N ALA A 202 32.53 -1.96 -14.03
CA ALA A 202 33.52 -1.03 -14.52
C ALA A 202 34.82 -1.76 -14.85
N ILE A 203 35.52 -1.26 -15.87
CA ILE A 203 36.85 -1.76 -16.28
C ILE A 203 37.81 -0.58 -16.18
N GLY A 204 38.80 -0.66 -15.29
CA GLY A 204 39.74 0.44 -15.04
C GLY A 204 39.04 1.75 -14.63
N GLY A 205 37.90 1.63 -13.94
CA GLY A 205 37.06 2.77 -13.55
C GLY A 205 36.15 3.32 -14.65
N VAL A 206 36.15 2.74 -15.86
CA VAL A 206 35.22 3.10 -16.94
C VAL A 206 33.94 2.27 -16.80
N PRO A 207 32.76 2.88 -16.61
CA PRO A 207 31.51 2.14 -16.48
C PRO A 207 31.16 1.35 -17.75
N VAL A 208 30.76 0.10 -17.56
CA VAL A 208 30.16 -0.79 -18.56
C VAL A 208 28.69 -0.97 -18.20
N PRO A 209 27.78 -0.14 -18.75
CA PRO A 209 26.36 -0.23 -18.42
C PRO A 209 25.70 -1.41 -19.14
N ALA A 210 24.85 -2.14 -18.41
CA ALA A 210 23.99 -3.21 -18.94
C ALA A 210 24.68 -4.20 -19.90
N PRO A 211 25.82 -4.82 -19.52
CA PRO A 211 26.39 -5.90 -20.32
C PRO A 211 25.41 -7.08 -20.40
N THR A 212 25.48 -7.85 -21.48
CA THR A 212 24.74 -9.10 -21.66
C THR A 212 25.70 -10.21 -22.02
N LEU A 213 25.32 -11.47 -21.82
CA LEU A 213 26.19 -12.62 -22.11
C LEU A 213 26.63 -12.67 -23.58
N ASP A 214 25.79 -12.22 -24.51
CA ASP A 214 26.07 -12.20 -25.95
C ASP A 214 27.01 -11.05 -26.39
N THR A 215 27.06 -9.97 -25.61
CA THR A 215 27.78 -8.73 -25.98
C THR A 215 29.05 -8.52 -25.18
N TYR A 216 29.19 -9.18 -24.03
CA TYR A 216 30.32 -9.00 -23.13
C TYR A 216 31.45 -9.97 -23.48
N THR A 217 32.66 -9.44 -23.67
CA THR A 217 33.86 -10.26 -23.83
C THR A 217 34.60 -10.30 -22.49
N PRO A 218 34.70 -11.46 -21.82
CA PRO A 218 35.35 -11.55 -20.52
C PRO A 218 36.84 -11.22 -20.58
N SER A 219 37.35 -10.53 -19.56
CA SER A 219 38.79 -10.38 -19.35
C SER A 219 39.40 -11.70 -18.89
N THR A 220 40.57 -12.04 -19.44
CA THR A 220 41.39 -13.17 -18.98
C THR A 220 42.31 -12.79 -17.83
N ASP A 221 42.38 -11.49 -17.50
CA ASP A 221 43.16 -10.95 -16.37
C ASP A 221 42.37 -9.79 -15.74
N PRO A 222 41.40 -10.08 -14.85
CA PRO A 222 40.54 -9.05 -14.27
C PRO A 222 41.24 -8.19 -13.20
N CYS A 223 42.36 -8.66 -12.65
CA CYS A 223 43.08 -8.02 -11.54
C CYS A 223 44.38 -7.30 -11.95
N ASP A 224 44.71 -7.19 -13.24
CA ASP A 224 45.88 -6.42 -13.67
C ASP A 224 45.70 -4.91 -13.45
N ALA A 225 45.93 -4.47 -12.22
CA ALA A 225 46.02 -3.06 -11.87
C ALA A 225 47.30 -2.39 -12.46
N ALA A 226 48.23 -3.15 -13.05
CA ALA A 226 49.57 -2.68 -13.38
C ALA A 226 50.21 -3.32 -14.63
N GLY A 227 49.66 -3.05 -15.82
CA GLY A 227 50.52 -2.76 -16.99
C GLY A 227 50.28 -3.44 -18.33
N THR A 228 49.18 -4.16 -18.58
CA THR A 228 48.91 -4.71 -19.93
C THR A 228 47.65 -4.22 -20.63
N GLY A 229 46.82 -3.40 -19.98
CA GLY A 229 45.89 -2.47 -20.67
C GLY A 229 44.40 -2.65 -20.40
N VAL A 230 43.98 -3.57 -19.53
CA VAL A 230 42.59 -3.75 -19.11
C VAL A 230 42.57 -3.50 -17.60
N GLY A 231 42.25 -2.28 -17.17
CA GLY A 231 42.30 -1.95 -15.73
C GLY A 231 41.33 -2.78 -14.90
N GLU A 232 41.49 -2.74 -13.58
CA GLU A 232 40.72 -3.53 -12.59
C GLU A 232 39.21 -3.60 -12.91
N VAL A 233 38.69 -4.82 -12.92
CA VAL A 233 37.28 -5.10 -13.23
C VAL A 233 36.48 -5.22 -11.95
N THR A 234 35.41 -4.44 -11.83
CA THR A 234 34.43 -4.53 -10.74
C THR A 234 33.04 -4.78 -11.30
N ALA A 235 32.22 -5.55 -10.58
CA ALA A 235 30.88 -5.93 -10.99
C ALA A 235 29.84 -5.57 -9.94
N SER A 236 28.65 -5.20 -10.39
CA SER A 236 27.48 -4.95 -9.55
C SER A 236 26.23 -5.56 -10.16
N MET A 237 25.49 -6.31 -9.36
CA MET A 237 24.19 -6.87 -9.70
C MET A 237 23.13 -6.29 -8.77
N VAL A 238 22.07 -5.72 -9.33
CA VAL A 238 20.92 -5.20 -8.60
C VAL A 238 19.70 -6.07 -8.89
N ILE A 239 19.13 -6.65 -7.83
CA ILE A 239 17.92 -7.46 -7.88
C ILE A 239 16.78 -6.66 -7.24
N THR A 240 15.77 -6.33 -8.03
CA THR A 240 14.58 -5.60 -7.59
C THR A 240 13.39 -6.54 -7.52
N GLY A 241 12.69 -6.53 -6.37
CA GLY A 241 11.47 -7.30 -6.16
C GLY A 241 10.28 -6.68 -6.87
N ALA A 242 9.53 -7.50 -7.59
CA ALA A 242 8.31 -7.12 -8.26
C ALA A 242 7.14 -6.97 -7.29
N TYR A 243 6.16 -6.18 -7.70
CA TYR A 243 4.87 -6.11 -7.04
C TYR A 243 3.88 -7.01 -7.78
N VAL A 244 3.28 -7.96 -7.07
CA VAL A 244 2.14 -8.69 -7.62
C VAL A 244 0.87 -7.98 -7.20
N GLU A 245 0.27 -7.26 -8.15
CA GLU A 245 -1.06 -6.68 -7.98
C GLU A 245 -2.11 -7.78 -8.13
N THR A 246 -3.05 -7.85 -7.19
CA THR A 246 -4.30 -8.57 -7.39
C THR A 246 -5.42 -7.56 -7.32
N LYS A 247 -5.68 -6.92 -8.47
CA LYS A 247 -6.83 -6.02 -8.60
C LYS A 247 -8.09 -6.87 -8.64
N PHE A 248 -9.15 -6.38 -7.99
CA PHE A 248 -10.46 -6.93 -8.25
C PHE A 248 -10.83 -6.70 -9.72
N GLY A 249 -11.43 -7.68 -10.40
CA GLY A 249 -12.23 -7.34 -11.56
C GLY A 249 -13.43 -6.51 -11.08
N ASN A 250 -13.84 -5.48 -11.82
CA ASN A 250 -14.98 -4.62 -11.45
C ASN A 250 -16.24 -5.42 -11.06
N CYS A 251 -16.40 -6.64 -11.61
CA CYS A 251 -17.56 -7.49 -11.38
C CYS A 251 -17.36 -8.58 -10.29
N SER A 252 -16.23 -8.63 -9.58
CA SER A 252 -15.81 -9.82 -8.81
C SER A 252 -15.49 -9.58 -7.33
N PHE A 253 -15.79 -8.40 -6.80
CA PHE A 253 -15.50 -8.12 -5.39
C PHE A 253 -16.20 -9.14 -4.46
N ASP A 254 -15.38 -9.88 -3.70
CA ASP A 254 -15.75 -10.76 -2.60
C ASP A 254 -15.00 -10.27 -1.37
N THR A 255 -15.67 -10.19 -0.22
CA THR A 255 -15.04 -9.71 1.02
C THR A 255 -13.93 -10.61 1.54
N ARG A 256 -13.78 -11.81 0.98
CA ARG A 256 -12.69 -12.73 1.32
C ARG A 256 -11.46 -12.58 0.43
N ASP A 257 -11.56 -11.82 -0.66
CA ASP A 257 -10.43 -11.63 -1.57
C ASP A 257 -9.43 -10.59 -1.02
N HIS A 258 -8.16 -10.82 -1.34
CA HIS A 258 -7.03 -10.07 -0.82
C HIS A 258 -6.71 -8.88 -1.72
N TYR A 259 -6.71 -7.69 -1.12
CA TYR A 259 -6.64 -6.40 -1.81
C TYR A 259 -5.38 -5.59 -1.54
N ASN A 260 -4.56 -6.00 -0.58
CA ASN A 260 -3.35 -5.26 -0.25
C ASN A 260 -2.28 -5.48 -1.32
N LYS A 261 -1.51 -4.43 -1.64
CA LYS A 261 -0.31 -4.52 -2.46
C LYS A 261 0.89 -4.71 -1.54
N ALA A 262 1.41 -5.93 -1.50
CA ALA A 262 2.56 -6.29 -0.70
C ALA A 262 3.80 -6.47 -1.60
N PRO A 263 4.96 -5.89 -1.27
CA PRO A 263 6.21 -6.26 -1.91
C PRO A 263 6.61 -7.67 -1.47
N VAL A 264 7.37 -8.35 -2.33
CA VAL A 264 8.13 -9.52 -1.92
C VAL A 264 9.31 -9.09 -1.04
N SER A 265 9.74 -9.97 -0.14
CA SER A 265 11.06 -9.87 0.48
C SER A 265 12.02 -10.80 -0.24
N ILE A 266 13.24 -10.31 -0.47
CA ILE A 266 14.27 -11.03 -1.22
C ILE A 266 15.45 -11.25 -0.30
N GLY A 267 15.98 -12.46 -0.30
CA GLY A 267 17.18 -12.83 0.41
C GLY A 267 18.26 -13.32 -0.53
N ALA A 268 19.52 -12.96 -0.28
CA ALA A 268 20.66 -13.63 -0.90
C ALA A 268 21.54 -14.34 0.12
N SER A 269 22.18 -15.40 -0.32
CA SER A 269 23.33 -16.00 0.33
C SER A 269 24.26 -16.55 -0.75
N VAL A 270 25.52 -16.12 -0.71
CA VAL A 270 26.58 -16.75 -1.51
C VAL A 270 27.12 -17.93 -0.71
N MET A 271 27.31 -19.07 -1.38
CA MET A 271 27.77 -20.32 -0.79
C MET A 271 28.94 -20.84 -1.62
N ASP A 272 29.81 -21.63 -0.99
CA ASP A 272 30.87 -22.36 -1.67
C ASP A 272 30.40 -23.72 -2.20
N GLU A 273 31.32 -24.50 -2.79
CA GLU A 273 31.08 -25.84 -3.31
C GLU A 273 30.58 -26.85 -2.25
N ASP A 274 30.92 -26.60 -0.97
CA ASP A 274 30.49 -27.40 0.17
C ASP A 274 29.11 -26.94 0.71
N GLY A 275 28.57 -25.83 0.18
CA GLY A 275 27.28 -25.27 0.55
C GLY A 275 27.29 -24.51 1.88
N ASP A 276 28.46 -24.04 2.34
CA ASP A 276 28.58 -23.25 3.57
C ASP A 276 28.35 -21.74 3.28
N PRO A 277 27.26 -21.13 3.79
CA PRO A 277 26.98 -19.71 3.63
C PRO A 277 27.74 -18.82 4.64
N CYS A 278 28.49 -19.39 5.58
CA CYS A 278 29.15 -18.66 6.68
C CYS A 278 30.65 -18.40 6.45
N LEU A 279 31.22 -18.92 5.37
CA LEU A 279 32.58 -18.56 4.96
C LEU A 279 32.57 -17.13 4.40
N GLU A 280 33.58 -16.33 4.72
CA GLU A 280 33.70 -14.97 4.17
C GLU A 280 33.78 -15.06 2.64
N THR A 281 32.72 -14.62 1.99
CA THR A 281 32.66 -14.42 0.55
C THR A 281 33.07 -12.99 0.24
N CYS A 282 33.90 -12.82 -0.77
CA CYS A 282 34.30 -11.53 -1.35
C CYS A 282 33.15 -10.72 -2.00
N VAL A 283 31.94 -11.29 -2.06
CA VAL A 283 30.75 -10.61 -2.59
C VAL A 283 30.09 -9.82 -1.46
N ASP A 284 30.08 -8.51 -1.60
CA ASP A 284 29.35 -7.62 -0.71
C ASP A 284 27.87 -7.61 -1.07
N ILE A 285 27.00 -7.82 -0.07
CA ILE A 285 25.54 -7.82 -0.23
C ILE A 285 24.95 -6.67 0.57
N GLU A 286 24.33 -5.73 -0.12
CA GLU A 286 23.57 -4.64 0.48
C GLU A 286 22.07 -4.82 0.27
N ALA A 287 21.31 -4.89 1.37
CA ALA A 287 19.86 -5.05 1.36
C ALA A 287 19.14 -3.75 1.73
N SER A 288 18.16 -3.34 0.92
CA SER A 288 17.33 -2.17 1.19
C SER A 288 16.43 -2.37 2.43
N ASN A 289 16.20 -1.30 3.18
CA ASN A 289 15.31 -1.27 4.37
C ASN A 289 15.61 -2.37 5.39
N ALA A 290 16.88 -2.76 5.51
CA ALA A 290 17.35 -3.76 6.46
C ALA A 290 18.49 -3.17 7.32
N PRO A 291 18.74 -3.73 8.52
CA PRO A 291 19.94 -3.38 9.28
C PRO A 291 21.21 -3.67 8.47
N LYS A 292 22.24 -2.82 8.63
CA LYS A 292 23.54 -3.00 7.96
C LYS A 292 24.10 -4.40 8.27
N GLY A 293 24.43 -5.17 7.22
CA GLY A 293 24.89 -6.56 7.33
C GLY A 293 23.78 -7.63 7.24
N SER A 294 22.53 -7.24 7.01
CA SER A 294 21.45 -8.17 6.64
C SER A 294 21.52 -8.51 5.15
N THR A 295 21.37 -9.79 4.81
CA THR A 295 21.24 -10.24 3.42
C THR A 295 19.78 -10.37 2.96
N MET A 296 18.82 -9.99 3.82
CA MET A 296 17.39 -9.94 3.51
C MET A 296 16.95 -8.50 3.27
N ALA A 297 16.47 -8.23 2.06
CA ALA A 297 15.86 -6.96 1.66
C ALA A 297 14.33 -7.03 1.83
N ASN A 298 13.79 -6.00 2.46
CA ASN A 298 12.36 -5.86 2.69
C ASN A 298 11.83 -4.65 1.91
N GLY A 299 10.69 -4.83 1.24
CA GLY A 299 9.93 -3.70 0.71
C GLY A 299 8.95 -3.17 1.75
N CYS A 300 8.57 -1.89 1.64
CA CYS A 300 7.51 -1.31 2.45
C CYS A 300 6.16 -1.48 1.76
N GLN A 301 5.16 -1.96 2.50
CA GLN A 301 3.77 -1.99 2.04
C GLN A 301 3.20 -0.57 2.03
N ALA A 302 2.43 -0.24 0.99
CA ALA A 302 1.66 0.99 1.01
C ALA A 302 0.57 0.87 2.08
N GLN A 303 0.44 1.88 2.94
CA GLN A 303 -0.74 2.04 3.78
C GLN A 303 -1.91 2.52 2.91
N THR A 304 -3.07 1.91 3.16
CA THR A 304 -4.39 2.25 2.60
C THR A 304 -4.42 2.59 1.10
N LEU A 305 -4.67 1.55 0.29
CA LEU A 305 -4.96 1.68 -1.14
C LEU A 305 -6.44 1.98 -1.37
N GLY A 306 -6.79 2.53 -2.54
CA GLY A 306 -8.18 2.77 -2.93
C GLY A 306 -9.08 1.53 -2.85
N GLU A 307 -8.52 0.34 -3.08
CA GLU A 307 -9.23 -0.94 -2.90
C GLU A 307 -9.71 -1.18 -1.45
N THR A 308 -8.92 -0.75 -0.47
CA THR A 308 -9.27 -0.83 0.96
C THR A 308 -10.42 0.13 1.27
N VAL A 309 -10.33 1.36 0.73
CA VAL A 309 -11.34 2.41 0.93
C VAL A 309 -12.67 2.01 0.31
N LEU A 310 -12.64 1.53 -0.94
CA LEU A 310 -13.80 1.04 -1.66
C LEU A 310 -14.53 -0.07 -0.87
N ARG A 311 -13.78 -1.05 -0.36
CA ARG A 311 -14.33 -2.11 0.50
C ARG A 311 -15.02 -1.55 1.75
N ASP A 312 -14.37 -0.61 2.42
CA ASP A 312 -14.90 -0.04 3.66
C ASP A 312 -16.18 0.76 3.42
N VAL A 313 -16.28 1.46 2.29
CA VAL A 313 -17.50 2.16 1.86
C VAL A 313 -18.61 1.17 1.53
N LEU A 314 -18.34 0.16 0.71
CA LEU A 314 -19.34 -0.86 0.34
C LEU A 314 -19.88 -1.63 1.56
N LEU A 315 -19.03 -1.92 2.54
CA LEU A 315 -19.45 -2.61 3.77
C LEU A 315 -20.23 -1.73 4.74
N THR A 316 -20.19 -0.41 4.57
CA THR A 316 -20.96 0.53 5.40
C THR A 316 -22.47 0.35 5.17
N GLU A 317 -22.89 -0.02 3.96
CA GLU A 317 -24.31 -0.20 3.61
C GLU A 317 -24.97 -1.41 4.30
N ALA A 318 -24.18 -2.40 4.72
CA ALA A 318 -24.68 -3.53 5.49
C ALA A 318 -25.35 -3.09 6.80
N TYR A 319 -24.95 -1.94 7.36
CA TYR A 319 -25.59 -1.34 8.53
C TYR A 319 -27.01 -0.80 8.23
N MET A 320 -27.28 -0.40 6.98
CA MET A 320 -28.61 0.06 6.54
C MET A 320 -29.57 -1.10 6.21
N GLN A 321 -29.21 -2.34 6.60
CA GLN A 321 -29.90 -3.55 6.18
C GLN A 321 -29.91 -3.74 4.65
N ASN A 322 -28.95 -3.09 3.96
CA ASN A 322 -28.63 -3.34 2.57
C ASN A 322 -27.29 -4.11 2.49
N PRO A 323 -27.26 -5.41 2.87
CA PRO A 323 -26.02 -6.16 2.89
C PRO A 323 -25.50 -6.35 1.47
N TYR A 324 -24.22 -6.03 1.27
CA TYR A 324 -23.53 -6.30 0.00
C TYR A 324 -23.60 -7.80 -0.32
N ASN A 325 -24.31 -8.15 -1.39
CA ASN A 325 -24.54 -9.55 -1.74
C ASN A 325 -23.26 -10.21 -2.31
N GLN A 326 -23.02 -11.48 -1.95
CA GLN A 326 -21.76 -12.16 -2.28
C GLN A 326 -22.01 -13.58 -2.80
N GLY A 327 -21.14 -14.04 -3.70
CA GLY A 327 -20.95 -15.47 -3.98
C GLY A 327 -21.83 -16.10 -5.07
N ASN A 328 -22.65 -15.35 -5.82
CA ASN A 328 -23.37 -15.86 -7.00
C ASN A 328 -23.21 -14.92 -8.21
N ALA A 329 -23.28 -15.44 -9.44
CA ALA A 329 -23.27 -14.63 -10.66
C ALA A 329 -24.46 -13.62 -10.70
N ASP A 330 -25.60 -13.99 -10.11
CA ASP A 330 -26.75 -13.08 -9.96
C ASP A 330 -26.47 -11.90 -9.03
N SER A 331 -25.46 -12.01 -8.16
CA SER A 331 -25.01 -10.90 -7.31
C SER A 331 -24.44 -9.75 -8.14
N ALA A 332 -23.79 -10.03 -9.29
CA ALA A 332 -23.30 -9.00 -10.19
C ALA A 332 -24.41 -8.15 -10.80
N ARG A 333 -25.55 -8.75 -11.16
CA ARG A 333 -26.71 -8.04 -11.71
C ARG A 333 -27.45 -7.19 -10.69
N ILE A 334 -27.54 -7.67 -9.46
CA ILE A 334 -28.17 -6.90 -8.37
C ILE A 334 -27.35 -5.64 -8.07
N ARG A 335 -26.01 -5.70 -8.16
CA ARG A 335 -25.12 -4.55 -7.97
C ARG A 335 -25.27 -3.45 -9.04
N GLU A 336 -25.50 -3.85 -10.30
CA GLU A 336 -25.81 -2.91 -11.40
C GLU A 336 -27.15 -2.20 -11.15
N ILE A 337 -28.13 -2.91 -10.59
CA ILE A 337 -29.45 -2.36 -10.25
C ILE A 337 -29.38 -1.47 -8.98
N GLU A 338 -28.51 -1.81 -8.02
CA GLU A 338 -28.31 -1.07 -6.77
C GLU A 338 -27.38 0.15 -6.91
N GLY A 339 -26.87 0.44 -8.11
CA GLY A 339 -26.11 1.68 -8.39
C GLY A 339 -24.66 1.68 -7.86
N SER A 340 -24.06 0.51 -7.60
CA SER A 340 -22.68 0.42 -7.09
C SER A 340 -21.61 0.99 -8.04
N ASP A 341 -21.94 1.20 -9.32
CA ASP A 341 -21.03 1.75 -10.33
C ASP A 341 -20.64 3.21 -10.02
N ASP A 342 -21.55 4.00 -9.44
CA ASP A 342 -21.25 5.39 -9.06
C ASP A 342 -20.20 5.44 -7.93
N VAL A 343 -20.31 4.53 -6.95
CA VAL A 343 -19.31 4.39 -5.86
C VAL A 343 -17.96 3.94 -6.42
N LEU A 344 -17.97 3.03 -7.40
CA LEU A 344 -16.76 2.54 -8.06
C LEU A 344 -16.07 3.61 -8.91
N ALA A 345 -16.83 4.53 -9.51
CA ALA A 345 -16.31 5.63 -10.32
C ALA A 345 -15.65 6.73 -9.48
N ASN A 346 -16.16 6.98 -8.27
CA ASN A 346 -15.70 8.06 -7.39
C ASN A 346 -14.47 7.71 -6.54
N ILE A 347 -13.98 6.46 -6.57
CA ILE A 347 -12.82 6.02 -5.79
C ILE A 347 -11.73 5.50 -6.76
N ASP A 348 -10.60 6.20 -6.83
CA ASP A 348 -9.46 5.71 -7.61
C ASP A 348 -8.76 4.54 -6.89
N ARG A 349 -8.93 3.36 -7.46
CA ARG A 349 -8.40 2.09 -6.95
C ARG A 349 -6.87 2.02 -6.96
N ASN A 350 -6.21 2.80 -7.81
CA ASN A 350 -4.75 2.85 -7.90
C ASN A 350 -4.14 3.92 -6.99
N ALA A 351 -4.95 4.86 -6.50
CA ALA A 351 -4.49 5.91 -5.61
C ALA A 351 -4.32 5.40 -4.17
N ARG A 352 -3.66 6.24 -3.37
CA ARG A 352 -3.46 6.04 -1.93
C ARG A 352 -4.28 7.06 -1.16
N TYR A 353 -4.78 6.64 -0.01
CA TYR A 353 -5.62 7.47 0.82
C TYR A 353 -5.05 7.64 2.22
N LYS A 354 -5.11 8.86 2.73
CA LYS A 354 -4.96 9.17 4.16
C LYS A 354 -6.29 8.91 4.84
N GLN A 355 -6.28 8.19 5.96
CA GLN A 355 -7.47 7.87 6.72
C GLN A 355 -7.46 8.54 8.08
N TYR A 356 -8.59 9.15 8.41
CA TYR A 356 -8.88 9.74 9.71
C TYR A 356 -9.89 8.88 10.43
N TYR A 357 -9.65 8.66 11.72
CA TYR A 357 -10.45 7.77 12.54
C TYR A 357 -10.98 8.49 13.76
N ILE A 358 -12.29 8.36 14.00
CA ILE A 358 -12.97 8.88 15.18
C ILE A 358 -13.71 7.71 15.84
N LEU A 359 -13.25 7.32 17.02
CA LEU A 359 -13.87 6.28 17.83
C LEU A 359 -14.69 6.92 18.94
N HIS A 360 -16.01 6.80 18.86
CA HIS A 360 -16.93 7.36 19.85
C HIS A 360 -17.95 6.34 20.32
N ASN A 361 -18.45 6.54 21.52
CA ASN A 361 -19.48 5.68 22.12
C ASN A 361 -20.81 6.43 22.19
N VAL A 362 -21.91 5.73 21.94
CA VAL A 362 -23.26 6.27 22.15
C VAL A 362 -23.88 5.56 23.36
N PRO A 363 -24.09 6.27 24.48
CA PRO A 363 -24.72 5.69 25.65
C PRO A 363 -26.18 5.29 25.35
N ARG A 364 -26.57 4.06 25.68
CA ARG A 364 -27.99 3.69 25.73
C ARG A 364 -28.53 3.99 27.13
N PHE A 365 -29.68 4.64 27.22
CA PHE A 365 -30.39 4.79 28.48
C PHE A 365 -30.82 3.40 28.99
N ASN A 366 -30.09 2.90 29.99
CA ASN A 366 -30.40 1.80 30.93
C ASN A 366 -31.18 0.58 30.39
N ASN A 367 -30.51 -0.58 30.29
CA ASN A 367 -31.16 -1.88 30.21
C ASN A 367 -31.56 -2.34 31.64
N PRO A 368 -32.78 -2.89 31.89
CA PRO A 368 -33.21 -3.43 33.19
C PRO A 368 -32.28 -4.46 33.86
N THR A 369 -31.24 -4.95 33.18
CA THR A 369 -30.22 -5.85 33.76
C THR A 369 -29.04 -5.12 34.44
N GLY A 370 -28.98 -3.79 34.38
CA GLY A 370 -27.98 -3.00 35.13
C GLY A 370 -26.54 -3.10 34.64
N VAL A 371 -26.32 -3.64 33.42
CA VAL A 371 -25.01 -3.62 32.74
C VAL A 371 -25.06 -2.51 31.68
N PHE A 372 -24.07 -1.61 31.68
CA PHE A 372 -23.94 -0.57 30.67
C PHE A 372 -23.52 -1.19 29.32
N ASP A 373 -24.48 -1.36 28.40
CA ASP A 373 -24.19 -1.66 26.99
C ASP A 373 -24.00 -0.32 26.24
N ASN A 374 -22.75 0.05 25.96
CA ASN A 374 -22.43 1.19 25.09
C ASN A 374 -22.13 0.68 23.68
N ASP A 375 -22.86 1.21 22.68
CA ASP A 375 -22.53 0.96 21.27
C ASP A 375 -21.28 1.76 20.91
N GLN A 376 -20.30 1.11 20.29
CA GLN A 376 -19.08 1.75 19.84
C GLN A 376 -19.13 1.99 18.33
N TYR A 377 -18.83 3.20 17.89
CA TYR A 377 -18.86 3.61 16.50
C TYR A 377 -17.49 4.14 16.07
N LEU A 378 -16.92 3.50 15.06
CA LEU A 378 -15.73 3.94 14.34
C LEU A 378 -16.16 4.67 13.08
N ILE A 379 -15.85 5.95 12.99
CA ILE A 379 -15.97 6.72 11.75
C ILE A 379 -14.60 6.75 11.09
N THR A 380 -14.53 6.34 9.83
CA THR A 380 -13.33 6.43 8.99
C THR A 380 -13.61 7.41 7.87
N ILE A 381 -12.72 8.38 7.67
CA ILE A 381 -12.83 9.38 6.59
C ILE A 381 -11.57 9.24 5.75
N SER A 382 -11.72 9.00 4.45
CA SER A 382 -10.61 8.75 3.53
C SER A 382 -10.46 9.93 2.56
N MET A 383 -9.24 10.46 2.45
CA MET A 383 -8.85 11.52 1.51
C MET A 383 -7.67 11.07 0.67
N LEU A 384 -7.53 11.57 -0.56
CA LEU A 384 -6.37 11.26 -1.39
C LEU A 384 -5.09 11.80 -0.74
N CYS A 385 -4.03 10.99 -0.76
CA CYS A 385 -2.73 11.39 -0.24
C CYS A 385 -2.07 12.54 -1.04
N THR A 386 -2.57 12.85 -2.22
CA THR A 386 -2.10 13.94 -3.09
C THR A 386 -2.83 15.26 -2.83
N ASP A 387 -3.96 15.23 -2.13
CA ASP A 387 -4.77 16.41 -1.83
C ASP A 387 -4.21 17.16 -0.61
N ASP A 388 -3.12 17.90 -0.80
CA ASP A 388 -2.46 18.61 0.31
C ASP A 388 -3.34 19.74 0.89
N ASP A 389 -4.10 20.44 0.03
CA ASP A 389 -4.95 21.57 0.43
C ASP A 389 -6.18 21.10 1.23
N GLY A 390 -6.90 20.09 0.73
CA GLY A 390 -8.03 19.50 1.44
C GLY A 390 -7.61 18.84 2.74
N GLN A 391 -6.44 18.17 2.76
CA GLN A 391 -5.88 17.62 4.00
C GLN A 391 -5.56 18.71 5.02
N ALA A 392 -5.04 19.87 4.61
CA ALA A 392 -4.74 20.97 5.51
C ALA A 392 -6.02 21.56 6.14
N GLU A 393 -7.09 21.74 5.35
CA GLU A 393 -8.39 22.18 5.88
C GLU A 393 -9.01 21.14 6.82
N PHE A 394 -8.97 19.86 6.44
CA PHE A 394 -9.49 18.79 7.29
C PHE A 394 -8.69 18.63 8.59
N ASP A 395 -7.35 18.70 8.54
CA ASP A 395 -6.48 18.62 9.71
C ASP A 395 -6.82 19.72 10.73
N ALA A 396 -7.13 20.94 10.26
CA ALA A 396 -7.55 22.04 11.12
C ALA A 396 -8.89 21.75 11.86
N LEU A 397 -9.88 21.16 11.17
CA LEU A 397 -11.14 20.75 11.79
C LEU A 397 -10.95 19.56 12.75
N PHE A 398 -10.10 18.60 12.37
CA PHE A 398 -9.81 17.41 13.15
C PHE A 398 -9.10 17.76 14.47
N ASP A 399 -8.15 18.71 14.44
CA ASP A 399 -7.48 19.25 15.62
C ASP A 399 -8.46 19.97 16.56
N VAL A 400 -9.39 20.74 16.01
CA VAL A 400 -10.46 21.38 16.80
C VAL A 400 -11.30 20.33 17.51
N LEU A 401 -11.76 19.30 16.80
CA LEU A 401 -12.57 18.24 17.39
C LEU A 401 -11.82 17.50 18.49
N ALA A 402 -10.55 17.15 18.26
CA ALA A 402 -9.70 16.50 19.25
C ALA A 402 -9.54 17.36 20.52
N LYS A 403 -9.34 18.68 20.34
CA LYS A 403 -9.23 19.64 21.44
C LYS A 403 -10.52 19.74 22.25
N VAL A 404 -11.69 19.78 21.61
CA VAL A 404 -12.98 19.83 22.30
C VAL A 404 -13.29 18.50 23.00
N ALA A 405 -12.94 17.38 22.40
CA ALA A 405 -13.06 16.05 22.99
C ALA A 405 -12.06 15.79 24.13
N GLY A 406 -10.97 16.56 24.20
CA GLY A 406 -9.92 16.38 25.19
C GLY A 406 -9.06 15.13 24.93
N VAL A 407 -8.92 14.73 23.66
CA VAL A 407 -8.12 13.58 23.23
C VAL A 407 -6.91 14.03 22.41
N THR A 408 -5.82 13.28 22.49
CA THR A 408 -4.65 13.48 21.62
C THR A 408 -4.83 12.70 20.34
N ILE A 409 -4.48 13.30 19.20
CA ILE A 409 -4.44 12.60 17.91
C ILE A 409 -3.19 11.73 17.89
N GLU A 410 -3.39 10.42 17.71
CA GLU A 410 -2.29 9.50 17.45
C GLU A 410 -2.01 9.44 15.95
N GLU A 411 -0.75 9.40 15.57
CA GLU A 411 -0.33 9.08 14.20
C GLU A 411 0.16 7.64 14.19
N ASP A 412 -0.37 6.83 13.26
CA ASP A 412 0.20 5.49 13.03
C ASP A 412 1.67 5.63 12.64
N GLN A 413 2.55 4.75 13.12
CA GLN A 413 3.98 4.85 12.79
C GLN A 413 4.19 4.68 11.29
N CYS A 414 4.61 5.76 10.64
CA CYS A 414 5.46 5.70 9.46
C CYS A 414 6.94 5.54 9.91
#